data_AF-A0AAN9VRV4-F1
#
_entry.id   AF-A0AAN9VRV4-F1
#
_cell.length_a   1.000
_cell.length_b   1.000
_cell.length_c   1.000
_cell.angle_alpha   90.00
_cell.angle_beta   90.00
_cell.angle_gamma   90.00
#
_symmetry.space_group_name_H-M   'P 1'
#
loop_
_entity.id
_entity.type
_entity.pdbx_description
1 polymer ?
#
loop_
_entity_poly.entity_id
_entity_poly.type
_entity_poly.pdbx_seq_one_letter_code
_entity_poly.pdbx_strand_id
1 'polypeptide(L)'
;MPVVFLLLQLSLIDIGQAVNPGCECLLFTGTFGKPYGTFSSPDYPRPYPDGVGCLLYTFLATADEIVELTFKDFDVQKTHLE
;
A
#
# COMPACT_ATOMS: atom_id res chain seq x y z
N MET A 1 -7.18 -7.68 -42.28
CA MET A 1 -7.36 -6.46 -41.46
C MET A 1 -8.11 -6.61 -40.12
N PRO A 2 -8.47 -7.80 -39.60
CA PRO A 2 -8.95 -7.91 -38.21
C PRO A 2 -7.86 -8.32 -37.21
N VAL A 3 -6.85 -9.08 -37.66
CA VAL A 3 -5.82 -9.68 -36.78
C VAL A 3 -4.86 -8.64 -36.21
N VAL A 4 -4.43 -7.66 -37.02
CA VAL A 4 -3.52 -6.58 -36.58
C VAL A 4 -4.17 -5.71 -35.50
N PHE A 5 -5.47 -5.44 -35.61
CA PHE A 5 -6.22 -4.64 -34.63
C PHE A 5 -6.37 -5.39 -33.30
N LEU A 6 -6.60 -6.71 -33.35
CA LEU A 6 -6.66 -7.58 -32.17
C LEU A 6 -5.31 -7.66 -31.45
N LEU A 7 -4.20 -7.74 -32.20
CA LEU A 7 -2.84 -7.74 -31.64
C LEU A 7 -2.47 -6.38 -31.01
N LEU A 8 -2.91 -5.27 -31.62
CA LEU A 8 -2.71 -3.92 -31.07
C LEU A 8 -3.45 -3.71 -29.74
N GLN A 9 -4.64 -4.30 -29.59
CA GLN A 9 -5.40 -4.25 -28.34
C GLN A 9 -4.71 -5.04 -27.22
N LEU A 10 -4.09 -6.18 -27.54
CA LEU A 10 -3.33 -6.98 -26.57
C LEU A 10 -2.09 -6.26 -26.05
N SER A 11 -1.43 -5.43 -26.87
CA SER A 11 -0.27 -4.63 -26.43
C SER A 11 -0.62 -3.47 -25.48
N LEU A 12 -1.89 -3.11 -25.32
CA LEU A 12 -2.37 -2.08 -24.40
C LEU A 12 -2.88 -2.65 -23.07
N ILE A 13 -2.91 -3.98 -22.92
CA ILE A 13 -3.26 -4.61 -21.66
C ILE A 13 -2.01 -4.56 -20.77
N ASP A 14 -1.90 -3.49 -19.99
CA ASP A 14 -0.95 -3.43 -18.89
C ASP A 14 -1.43 -4.41 -17.82
N ILE A 15 -0.91 -5.64 -17.86
CA ILE A 15 -1.16 -6.63 -16.81
C ILE A 15 -0.36 -6.17 -15.59
N GLY A 16 -0.89 -5.18 -14.88
CA GLY A 16 -0.36 -4.75 -13.59
C GLY A 16 -0.45 -5.93 -12.63
N GLN A 17 0.68 -6.59 -12.37
CA GLN A 17 0.74 -7.60 -11.33
C GLN A 17 0.52 -6.90 -9.98
N ALA A 18 -0.55 -7.26 -9.28
CA ALA A 18 -0.75 -6.78 -7.92
C ALA A 18 0.43 -7.26 -7.06
N VAL A 19 1.09 -6.34 -6.35
CA VAL A 19 2.27 -6.64 -5.52
C VAL A 19 1.96 -7.75 -4.51
N ASN A 20 0.72 -7.85 -4.03
CA ASN A 20 0.21 -9.02 -3.31
C ASN A 20 -1.31 -9.22 -3.53
N PRO A 21 -1.73 -10.17 -4.39
CA PRO A 21 -3.14 -10.47 -4.60
C PRO A 21 -3.73 -11.14 -3.35
N GLY A 22 -4.64 -10.43 -2.66
CA GLY A 22 -5.34 -10.93 -1.46
C GLY A 22 -5.03 -10.18 -0.16
N CYS A 23 -4.12 -9.21 -0.17
CA CYS A 23 -3.86 -8.37 0.99
C CYS A 23 -4.91 -7.30 1.18
N GLU A 24 -5.23 -6.99 2.44
CA GLU A 24 -5.98 -5.79 2.77
C GLU A 24 -5.12 -4.57 2.50
N CYS A 25 -5.64 -3.60 1.73
CA CYS A 25 -4.91 -2.41 1.34
C CYS A 25 -5.56 -1.16 1.94
N LEU A 26 -4.80 -0.43 2.75
CA LEU A 26 -5.20 0.84 3.34
C LEU A 26 -4.55 1.98 2.55
N LEU A 27 -5.40 2.76 1.88
CA LEU A 27 -4.98 3.80 0.97
C LEU A 27 -5.03 5.18 1.63
N PHE A 28 -3.91 5.90 1.57
CA PHE A 28 -3.74 7.27 2.04
C PHE A 28 -3.48 8.17 0.84
N THR A 29 -4.55 8.56 0.12
CA THR A 29 -4.54 9.42 -1.08
C THR A 29 -4.87 10.89 -0.81
N GLY A 30 -5.22 11.22 0.43
CA GLY A 30 -5.64 12.57 0.79
C GLY A 30 -6.38 12.54 2.11
N THR A 31 -5.83 13.22 3.11
CA THR A 31 -6.33 13.19 4.48
C THR A 31 -7.52 14.12 4.67
N PHE A 32 -8.64 13.82 4.00
CA PHE A 32 -9.88 14.62 4.03
C PHE A 32 -9.63 16.13 3.82
N GLY A 33 -8.81 16.47 2.82
CA GLY A 33 -8.46 17.86 2.49
C GLY A 33 -7.26 18.43 3.26
N LYS A 34 -6.58 17.63 4.07
CA LYS A 34 -5.27 17.98 4.68
C LYS A 34 -4.11 17.41 3.86
N PRO A 35 -2.91 18.01 3.95
CA PRO A 35 -1.68 17.46 3.37
C PRO A 35 -0.97 16.46 4.30
N TYR A 36 -1.56 16.10 5.45
CA TYR A 36 -0.94 15.21 6.44
C TYR A 36 -1.97 14.36 7.17
N GLY A 37 -1.55 13.15 7.53
CA GLY A 37 -2.39 12.17 8.22
C GLY A 37 -1.67 11.49 9.37
N THR A 38 -2.36 10.51 9.95
CA THR A 38 -1.77 9.59 10.91
C THR A 38 -2.21 8.19 10.55
N PHE A 39 -1.28 7.25 10.64
CA PHE A 39 -1.54 5.83 10.50
C PHE A 39 -1.06 5.13 11.77
N SER A 40 -1.70 4.01 12.09
CA SER A 40 -1.34 3.17 13.22
C SER A 40 -1.50 1.71 12.82
N SER A 41 -0.81 0.82 13.54
CA SER A 41 -1.12 -0.60 13.49
C SER A 41 -2.57 -0.86 13.90
N PRO A 42 -3.18 -1.98 13.48
CA PRO A 42 -4.46 -2.40 14.04
C PRO A 42 -4.37 -2.42 15.57
N ASP A 43 -5.46 -2.02 16.22
CA ASP A 43 -5.62 -1.97 17.68
C ASP A 43 -4.75 -0.99 18.47
N TYR A 44 -3.85 -0.22 17.85
CA TYR A 44 -3.07 0.81 18.54
C TYR A 44 -3.98 1.72 19.40
N PRO A 45 -3.66 1.99 20.68
CA PRO A 45 -2.36 1.79 21.34
C PRO A 45 -2.14 0.40 21.97
N ARG A 46 -3.03 -0.58 21.75
CA ARG A 46 -2.78 -1.97 22.15
C ARG A 46 -1.82 -2.63 21.15
N PRO A 47 -1.16 -3.74 21.54
CA PRO A 47 -0.36 -4.54 20.62
C PRO A 47 -1.18 -4.95 19.38
N TYR A 48 -0.51 -4.98 18.22
CA TYR A 48 -1.13 -5.46 16.99
C TYR A 48 -1.50 -6.95 17.13
N PRO A 49 -2.59 -7.42 16.49
CA PRO A 49 -3.03 -8.79 16.59
C PRO A 49 -2.01 -9.77 16.00
N ASP A 50 -1.92 -10.95 16.58
CA ASP A 50 -1.12 -12.04 16.01
C ASP A 50 -1.72 -12.49 14.67
N GLY A 51 -0.88 -13.02 13.78
CA GLY A 51 -1.34 -13.62 12.52
C GLY A 51 -1.87 -12.62 11.50
N VAL A 52 -1.41 -11.36 11.53
CA VAL A 52 -1.62 -10.41 10.41
C VAL A 52 -0.97 -10.99 9.16
N GLY A 53 -1.78 -11.69 8.35
CA GLY A 53 -1.31 -12.42 7.18
C GLY A 53 -0.80 -11.48 6.09
N CYS A 54 -1.51 -10.37 5.85
CA CYS A 54 -1.04 -9.30 4.99
C CYS A 54 -1.88 -8.01 5.10
N LEU A 55 -1.23 -6.91 5.51
CA LEU A 55 -1.81 -5.57 5.52
C LEU A 55 -0.86 -4.60 4.83
N LEU A 56 -1.33 -3.91 3.80
CA LEU A 56 -0.53 -3.01 2.98
C LEU A 56 -0.97 -1.56 3.21
N TYR A 57 -0.08 -0.75 3.76
CA TYR A 57 -0.27 0.70 3.85
C TYR A 57 0.31 1.35 2.60
N THR A 58 -0.54 2.01 1.81
CA THR A 58 -0.14 2.71 0.58
C THR A 58 -0.35 4.20 0.74
N PHE A 59 0.73 4.98 0.67
CA PHE A 59 0.70 6.44 0.74
C PHE A 59 0.91 7.01 -0.67
N LEU A 60 -0.08 7.75 -1.18
CA LEU A 60 -0.02 8.34 -2.51
C LEU A 60 0.03 9.87 -2.39
N ALA A 61 1.12 10.45 -2.87
CA ALA A 61 1.32 11.88 -3.06
C ALA A 61 0.92 12.30 -4.49
N THR A 62 0.62 13.58 -4.71
CA THR A 62 0.52 14.13 -6.07
C THR A 62 1.89 14.22 -6.74
N ALA A 63 1.92 14.52 -8.04
CA ALA A 63 3.16 14.51 -8.84
C ALA A 63 4.24 15.49 -8.36
N ASP A 64 3.85 16.52 -7.60
CA ASP A 64 4.68 17.59 -7.07
C ASP A 64 4.90 17.49 -5.55
N GLU A 65 4.50 16.38 -4.93
CA GLU A 65 4.59 16.13 -3.49
C GLU A 65 5.53 14.96 -3.16
N ILE A 66 6.04 14.95 -1.93
CA ILE A 66 6.83 13.84 -1.36
C ILE A 66 6.11 13.34 -0.10
N VAL A 67 6.01 12.02 0.04
CA VAL A 67 5.51 11.39 1.28
C VAL A 67 6.63 11.33 2.32
N GLU A 68 6.45 12.03 3.44
CA GLU A 68 7.31 11.92 4.62
C GLU A 68 6.62 11.09 5.71
N LEU A 69 7.29 10.04 6.21
CA LEU A 69 6.79 9.20 7.30
C LEU A 69 7.58 9.46 8.58
N THR A 70 6.86 9.76 9.66
CA THR A 70 7.44 9.88 11.00
C THR A 70 6.81 8.83 11.92
N PHE A 71 7.63 7.93 12.44
CA PHE A 71 7.21 6.95 13.45
C PHE A 71 7.35 7.56 14.85
N LYS A 72 6.22 7.77 15.52
CA LYS A 72 6.18 8.28 16.90
C LYS A 72 6.31 7.18 17.94
N ASP A 73 5.90 5.98 17.58
CA ASP A 73 5.99 4.77 18.37
C ASP A 73 6.25 3.59 17.42
N PHE A 74 7.11 2.67 17.83
CA PHE A 74 7.55 1.54 17.01
C PHE A 74 7.99 0.37 17.90
N ASP A 75 7.15 -0.66 17.96
CA ASP A 75 7.43 -1.92 18.63
C ASP A 75 6.99 -3.07 17.72
N VAL A 76 7.93 -3.93 17.34
CA VAL A 76 7.72 -5.06 16.45
C VAL A 76 8.41 -6.29 17.02
N GLN A 77 7.80 -7.46 16.81
CA GLN A 77 8.38 -8.72 17.25
C GLN A 77 9.76 -8.91 16.62
N LYS A 78 10.78 -9.05 17.47
CA LYS A 78 12.15 -9.34 17.03
C LYS A 78 12.17 -10.75 16.46
N THR A 79 12.49 -10.90 15.18
CA THR A 79 12.88 -12.21 14.67
C THR A 79 14.19 -12.60 15.35
N HIS A 80 14.21 -13.79 15.94
CA HIS A 80 15.40 -14.39 16.55
C HIS A 80 16.37 -14.74 15.40
N LEU A 81 17.10 -13.73 14.91
CA LEU A 81 18.25 -13.95 14.04
C LEU A 81 19.42 -14.29 14.97
N GLU A 82 19.51 -15.57 15.33
CA GLU A 82 20.81 -16.22 15.52
C GLU A 82 21.29 -16.77 14.16
#